data_AF-A0A1L9NN79-F1
#
_entry.id   AF-A0A1L9NN79-F1
#
_cell.length_a   1.000
_cell.length_b   1.000
_cell.length_c   1.000
_cell.angle_alpha   90.00
_cell.angle_beta   90.00
_cell.angle_gamma   90.00
#
_symmetry.space_group_name_H-M   'P 1'
#
loop_
_entity.id
_entity.type
_entity.pdbx_description
1 polymer ?
#
loop_
_entity_poly.entity_id
_entity_poly.type
_entity_poly.pdbx_seq_one_letter_code
_entity_poly.pdbx_strand_id
1 'polypeptide(L)'
;MGKGKKTRNTSLHTVHEDMDPVSVEEAPGENETIRELQERISHLQEELDDFMKLYRKQWWTAGSDIHGWEAIPIEYDQEFKKLFYRAKLWADQWVEMETAALAEFSASEKQTILQSLEGYCVQDLDWDTFIESLPYPTCEVVPRALAQTMLVKDIVDKFFENPFWYFEGKPDFDDTEAPRKSCLSLAEHLQHVYQQFLTVNPKSASLWKTETVRLANSVNGNQADNTELGRHTKCRREESARSFASAMLKHPPFRMLLRKSEDTVDREATLIKYYERAERLAIDLSCSHGTCTYRNLTRLASPLFRRGEPWVTAAYCHSIRPDVPRLDGHRILFILQPAVSRIRGAFPDGQLEEWTQAVAVIEDAQCTKEVWEKRRKEQSAKDKETYEREVEKMAQNRAILERETREMEGYEEQHRAEEDKKDESKRQGKGEEEPESPAPQRTRRTRGTTRTKAIEQENEERVEEKPESPAPKRARRTRGATRTKAVQQVERTEDGPSGEKVEAKKRGRWANRKTTK
;
A
#
# COMPACT_ATOMS: atom_id res chain seq x y z
N MET A 1 -47.59 -20.50 -12.71
CA MET A 1 -48.25 -21.37 -13.72
C MET A 1 -47.47 -22.69 -13.77
N GLY A 2 -48.17 -23.83 -13.78
CA GLY A 2 -47.63 -25.22 -13.84
C GLY A 2 -47.31 -25.83 -12.47
N LYS A 3 -48.27 -26.36 -11.70
CA LYS A 3 -48.86 -27.74 -11.73
C LYS A 3 -47.76 -28.83 -11.79
N GLY A 4 -47.50 -29.68 -10.79
CA GLY A 4 -48.34 -30.28 -9.76
C GLY A 4 -48.61 -31.75 -10.11
N LYS A 5 -47.97 -32.71 -9.42
CA LYS A 5 -48.42 -34.12 -9.37
C LYS A 5 -48.14 -34.73 -7.99
N LYS A 6 -49.20 -34.72 -7.18
CA LYS A 6 -49.50 -35.62 -6.06
C LYS A 6 -50.17 -36.86 -6.61
N THR A 7 -49.89 -38.04 -6.04
CA THR A 7 -50.79 -39.20 -5.82
C THR A 7 -49.93 -40.41 -5.43
N ARG A 8 -50.32 -41.36 -4.57
CA ARG A 8 -51.42 -41.55 -3.63
C ARG A 8 -51.08 -42.84 -2.86
N ASN A 9 -51.44 -42.90 -1.58
CA ASN A 9 -51.53 -44.14 -0.80
C ASN A 9 -52.72 -45.01 -1.27
N THR A 10 -52.52 -46.33 -1.22
CA THR A 10 -53.53 -47.41 -1.11
C THR A 10 -52.76 -48.62 -0.55
N SER A 11 -52.85 -48.97 0.73
CA SER A 11 -53.91 -49.67 1.48
C SER A 11 -53.89 -51.21 1.34
N LEU A 12 -53.65 -51.84 2.51
CA LEU A 12 -54.11 -53.15 3.03
C LEU A 12 -53.75 -54.45 2.29
N HIS A 13 -52.95 -55.31 2.95
CA HIS A 13 -53.48 -56.47 3.64
C HIS A 13 -52.44 -57.14 4.55
N THR A 14 -52.83 -57.37 5.80
CA THR A 14 -52.20 -58.26 6.78
C THR A 14 -52.50 -59.71 6.41
N VAL A 15 -51.46 -60.55 6.31
CA VAL A 15 -51.54 -61.99 6.58
C VAL A 15 -50.30 -62.37 7.37
N HIS A 16 -50.54 -62.85 8.59
CA HIS A 16 -49.58 -63.56 9.44
C HIS A 16 -49.12 -64.82 8.72
N GLU A 17 -47.81 -65.06 8.65
CA GLU A 17 -47.27 -66.42 8.63
C GLU A 17 -45.86 -66.39 9.21
N ASP A 18 -45.67 -67.28 10.19
CA ASP A 18 -44.45 -67.51 10.96
C ASP A 18 -43.25 -67.76 10.05
N MET A 19 -42.19 -66.98 10.24
CA MET A 19 -40.83 -67.33 9.83
C MET A 19 -39.92 -67.03 11.02
N ASP A 20 -39.32 -68.08 11.54
CA ASP A 20 -38.33 -68.09 12.61
C ASP A 20 -37.27 -66.99 12.43
N PRO A 21 -36.69 -66.44 13.52
CA PRO A 21 -35.54 -65.58 13.41
C PRO A 21 -34.37 -66.41 12.88
N VAL A 22 -34.13 -66.36 11.56
CA VAL A 22 -32.85 -66.77 10.99
C VAL A 22 -31.82 -65.83 11.59
N SER A 23 -31.14 -66.31 12.62
CA SER A 23 -29.87 -65.79 13.09
C SER A 23 -28.95 -65.79 11.87
N VAL A 24 -28.83 -64.63 11.22
CA VAL A 24 -27.69 -64.36 10.35
C VAL A 24 -26.52 -64.34 11.31
N GLU A 25 -25.86 -65.49 11.44
CA GLU A 25 -24.49 -65.57 11.92
C GLU A 25 -23.69 -64.65 10.99
N GLU A 26 -23.51 -63.40 11.40
CA GLU A 26 -22.46 -62.55 10.86
C GLU A 26 -21.17 -63.34 10.99
N ALA A 27 -20.64 -63.76 9.84
CA ALA A 27 -19.42 -64.54 9.80
C ALA A 27 -18.34 -63.75 10.57
N PRO A 28 -17.73 -64.33 11.61
CA PRO A 28 -16.82 -63.60 12.51
C PRO A 28 -15.57 -63.02 11.80
N GLY A 29 -15.36 -63.32 10.52
CA GLY A 29 -14.29 -62.75 9.69
C GLY A 29 -14.60 -61.41 9.03
N GLU A 30 -15.88 -61.02 8.85
CA GLU A 30 -16.23 -59.73 8.20
C GLU A 30 -16.05 -58.55 9.16
N ASN A 31 -16.42 -58.72 10.43
CA ASN A 31 -16.21 -57.70 11.46
C ASN A 31 -14.72 -57.49 11.78
N GLU A 32 -13.90 -58.56 11.67
CA GLU A 32 -12.45 -58.47 11.84
C GLU A 32 -11.79 -57.69 10.69
N THR A 33 -12.19 -57.96 9.45
CA THR A 33 -11.66 -57.22 8.28
C THR A 33 -12.10 -55.76 8.25
N ILE A 34 -13.31 -55.43 8.71
CA ILE A 34 -13.74 -54.03 8.88
C ILE A 34 -12.87 -53.32 9.91
N ARG A 35 -12.57 -53.97 11.04
CA ARG A 35 -11.72 -53.40 12.10
C ARG A 35 -10.29 -53.15 11.62
N GLU A 36 -9.69 -54.11 10.92
CA GLU A 36 -8.34 -53.98 10.34
C GLU A 36 -8.27 -52.83 9.31
N LEU A 37 -9.30 -52.67 8.48
CA LEU A 37 -9.37 -51.56 7.53
C LEU A 37 -9.51 -50.21 8.21
N GLN A 38 -10.30 -50.12 9.29
CA GLN A 38 -10.44 -48.89 10.07
C GLN A 38 -9.11 -48.49 10.73
N GLU A 39 -8.41 -49.45 11.34
CA GLU A 39 -7.09 -49.21 11.94
C GLU A 39 -6.07 -48.73 10.90
N ARG A 40 -6.10 -49.32 9.70
CA ARG A 40 -5.23 -48.90 8.60
C ARG A 40 -5.55 -47.52 8.05
N ILE A 41 -6.83 -47.14 7.99
CA ILE A 41 -7.25 -45.78 7.61
C ILE A 41 -6.76 -44.77 8.65
N SER A 42 -6.93 -45.05 9.94
CA SER A 42 -6.44 -44.17 11.01
C SER A 42 -4.92 -44.00 10.96
N HIS A 43 -4.17 -45.09 10.77
CA HIS A 43 -2.71 -45.04 10.61
C HIS A 43 -2.28 -44.20 9.39
N LEU A 44 -2.93 -44.40 8.23
CA LEU A 44 -2.61 -43.63 7.03
C LEU A 44 -2.98 -42.14 7.17
N GLN A 45 -4.03 -41.82 7.92
CA GLN A 45 -4.38 -40.44 8.25
C GLN A 45 -3.33 -39.79 9.14
N GLU A 46 -2.82 -40.50 10.15
CA GLU A 46 -1.75 -40.04 11.03
C GLU A 46 -0.44 -39.82 10.26
N GLU A 47 -0.05 -40.78 9.40
CA GLU A 47 1.12 -40.63 8.51
C GLU A 47 0.98 -39.44 7.56
N LEU A 48 -0.22 -39.22 7.00
CA LEU A 48 -0.48 -38.08 6.13
C LEU A 48 -0.38 -36.76 6.92
N ASP A 49 -0.91 -36.71 8.14
CA ASP A 49 -0.82 -35.53 9.00
C ASP A 49 0.61 -35.23 9.42
N ASP A 50 1.41 -36.25 9.75
CA ASP A 50 2.81 -36.09 10.11
C ASP A 50 3.68 -35.73 8.91
N PHE A 51 3.43 -36.31 7.73
CA PHE A 51 4.03 -35.86 6.49
C PHE A 51 3.68 -34.40 6.20
N MET A 52 2.42 -34.00 6.38
CA MET A 52 1.97 -32.62 6.19
C MET A 52 2.60 -31.66 7.21
N LYS A 53 2.79 -32.08 8.46
CA LYS A 53 3.51 -31.29 9.48
C LYS A 53 4.98 -31.15 9.13
N LEU A 54 5.65 -32.23 8.70
CA LEU A 54 7.06 -32.21 8.33
C LEU A 54 7.29 -31.36 7.08
N TYR A 55 6.45 -31.53 6.06
CA TYR A 55 6.46 -30.73 4.84
C TYR A 55 6.21 -29.27 5.15
N ARG A 56 5.19 -28.96 5.98
CA ARG A 56 4.92 -27.61 6.45
C ARG A 56 6.12 -27.03 7.19
N LYS A 57 6.75 -27.79 8.09
CA LYS A 57 7.94 -27.36 8.85
C LYS A 57 9.13 -27.11 7.93
N GLN A 58 9.48 -28.03 7.02
CA GLN A 58 10.57 -27.84 6.06
C GLN A 58 10.30 -26.67 5.11
N TRP A 59 9.05 -26.46 4.71
CA TRP A 59 8.63 -25.33 3.89
C TRP A 59 8.70 -24.00 4.66
N TRP A 60 8.35 -24.01 5.95
CA TRP A 60 8.54 -22.85 6.83
C TRP A 60 10.03 -22.58 7.06
N THR A 61 10.86 -23.59 7.31
CA THR A 61 12.32 -23.46 7.44
C THR A 61 12.93 -22.91 6.15
N ALA A 62 12.55 -23.43 4.97
CA ALA A 62 12.99 -22.88 3.68
C ALA A 62 12.45 -21.47 3.39
N GLY A 63 11.30 -21.08 3.97
CA GLY A 63 10.71 -19.74 3.83
C GLY A 63 11.15 -18.72 4.89
N SER A 64 11.67 -19.19 6.03
CA SER A 64 11.83 -18.37 7.26
C SER A 64 13.26 -18.36 7.81
N ASP A 65 14.14 -19.29 7.42
CA ASP A 65 15.48 -19.42 8.02
C ASP A 65 16.62 -18.84 7.17
N ILE A 66 16.37 -17.80 6.36
CA ILE A 66 17.45 -16.89 6.01
C ILE A 66 17.52 -15.88 7.14
N HIS A 67 18.39 -16.18 8.10
CA HIS A 67 18.76 -15.27 9.17
C HIS A 67 19.05 -13.87 8.55
N GLY A 68 18.67 -12.79 9.24
CA GLY A 68 18.93 -11.41 8.78
C GLY A 68 17.91 -10.79 7.80
N TRP A 69 16.94 -11.56 7.28
CA TRP A 69 15.79 -11.03 6.51
C TRP A 69 14.46 -11.19 7.26
N GLU A 70 14.48 -11.02 8.58
CA GLU A 70 13.26 -11.01 9.40
C GLU A 70 12.19 -10.13 8.76
N ALA A 71 10.97 -10.65 8.66
CA ALA A 71 9.85 -9.92 8.10
C ALA A 71 9.58 -8.69 8.98
N ILE A 72 10.11 -7.54 8.55
CA ILE A 72 9.77 -6.27 9.18
C ILE A 72 8.25 -6.14 9.07
N PRO A 73 7.52 -5.89 10.18
CA PRO A 73 6.09 -5.64 10.15
C PRO A 73 5.85 -4.28 9.49
N ILE A 74 5.93 -4.25 8.17
CA ILE A 74 5.65 -3.09 7.34
C ILE A 74 4.15 -3.09 7.06
N GLU A 75 3.47 -2.05 7.52
CA GLU A 75 2.10 -1.73 7.12
C GLU A 75 2.13 -1.17 5.69
N TYR A 76 2.17 -2.06 4.71
CA TYR A 76 2.31 -1.70 3.29
C TYR A 76 1.19 -0.77 2.81
N ASP A 77 -0.02 -0.91 3.33
CA ASP A 77 -1.14 0.00 3.02
C ASP A 77 -0.81 1.45 3.42
N GLN A 78 -0.20 1.65 4.60
CA GLN A 78 0.23 2.96 5.06
C GLN A 78 1.44 3.48 4.28
N GLU A 79 2.39 2.62 3.94
CA GLU A 79 3.57 3.04 3.18
C GLU A 79 3.24 3.44 1.73
N PHE A 80 2.34 2.74 1.05
CA PHE A 80 1.84 3.16 -0.26
C PHE A 80 1.05 4.47 -0.17
N LYS A 81 0.15 4.63 0.83
CA LYS A 81 -0.57 5.89 1.07
C LYS A 81 0.41 7.06 1.28
N LYS A 82 1.44 6.87 2.12
CA LYS A 82 2.48 7.88 2.35
C LYS A 82 3.28 8.19 1.08
N LEU A 83 3.61 7.18 0.28
CA LEU A 83 4.36 7.35 -0.95
C LEU A 83 3.56 8.19 -1.97
N PHE A 84 2.30 7.83 -2.23
CA PHE A 84 1.45 8.58 -3.15
C PHE A 84 1.11 9.98 -2.63
N TYR A 85 0.93 10.13 -1.31
CA TYR A 85 0.75 11.45 -0.70
C TYR A 85 1.99 12.35 -0.86
N ARG A 86 3.20 11.79 -0.81
CA ARG A 86 4.44 12.54 -1.07
C ARG A 86 4.54 13.02 -2.52
N ALA A 87 4.09 12.22 -3.49
CA ALA A 87 4.01 12.65 -4.89
C ALA A 87 3.09 13.87 -5.03
N LYS A 88 1.93 13.85 -4.34
CA LYS A 88 1.01 15.00 -4.26
C LYS A 88 1.68 16.22 -3.64
N LEU A 89 2.31 16.08 -2.47
CA LEU A 89 2.98 17.19 -1.80
C LEU A 89 4.09 17.81 -2.65
N TRP A 90 4.87 16.97 -3.33
CA TRP A 90 5.91 17.43 -4.25
C TRP A 90 5.29 18.22 -5.41
N ALA A 91 4.21 17.73 -6.01
CA ALA A 91 3.50 18.45 -7.07
C ALA A 91 2.93 19.78 -6.56
N ASP A 92 2.29 19.81 -5.39
CA ASP A 92 1.75 21.03 -4.79
C ASP A 92 2.83 22.12 -4.58
N GLN A 93 4.06 21.71 -4.26
CA GLN A 93 5.18 22.61 -4.03
C GLN A 93 5.79 23.15 -5.34
N TRP A 94 6.02 22.28 -6.32
CA TRP A 94 6.91 22.58 -7.46
C TRP A 94 6.21 22.73 -8.82
N VAL A 95 4.92 22.41 -8.91
CA VAL A 95 4.14 22.44 -10.15
C VAL A 95 3.28 23.71 -10.20
N GLU A 96 3.01 24.18 -11.42
CA GLU A 96 2.09 25.29 -11.62
C GLU A 96 0.72 24.96 -11.05
N MET A 97 0.11 25.93 -10.38
CA MET A 97 -1.18 25.71 -9.74
C MET A 97 -2.31 25.68 -10.77
N GLU A 98 -2.33 26.66 -11.65
CA GLU A 98 -3.48 26.95 -12.49
C GLU A 98 -3.30 26.37 -13.89
N THR A 99 -4.35 25.74 -14.41
CA THR A 99 -4.40 25.26 -15.80
C THR A 99 -4.14 26.40 -16.80
N ALA A 100 -4.49 27.64 -16.46
CA ALA A 100 -4.22 28.82 -17.26
C ALA A 100 -2.72 29.06 -17.52
N ALA A 101 -1.83 28.59 -16.64
CA ALA A 101 -0.38 28.68 -16.87
C ALA A 101 0.08 27.88 -18.11
N LEU A 102 -0.71 26.88 -18.52
CA LEU A 102 -0.42 26.10 -19.72
C LEU A 102 -0.92 26.77 -21.02
N ALA A 103 -1.56 27.94 -20.94
CA ALA A 103 -2.11 28.63 -22.12
C ALA A 103 -1.04 28.98 -23.17
N GLU A 104 0.22 29.19 -22.77
CA GLU A 104 1.33 29.52 -23.65
C GLU A 104 1.77 28.37 -24.58
N PHE A 105 1.41 27.12 -24.24
CA PHE A 105 1.77 25.94 -25.03
C PHE A 105 0.76 25.66 -26.14
N SER A 106 1.26 25.17 -27.27
CA SER A 106 0.45 24.71 -28.39
C SER A 106 -0.41 23.49 -28.01
N ALA A 107 -1.50 23.27 -28.76
CA ALA A 107 -2.36 22.10 -28.56
C ALA A 107 -1.59 20.76 -28.70
N SER A 108 -0.65 20.68 -29.64
CA SER A 108 0.21 19.50 -29.81
C SER A 108 1.11 19.24 -28.61
N GLU A 109 1.72 20.29 -28.03
CA GLU A 109 2.56 20.15 -26.84
C GLU A 109 1.73 19.69 -25.64
N LYS A 110 0.56 20.29 -25.43
CA LYS A 110 -0.39 19.88 -24.39
C LYS A 110 -0.82 18.42 -24.54
N GLN A 111 -1.05 17.96 -25.77
CA GLN A 111 -1.40 16.56 -26.03
C GLN A 111 -0.27 15.60 -25.63
N THR A 112 1.00 15.99 -25.73
CA THR A 112 2.12 15.14 -25.29
C THR A 112 2.07 14.83 -23.79
N ILE A 113 1.45 15.70 -22.98
CA ILE A 113 1.24 15.46 -21.55
C ILE A 113 0.28 14.29 -21.35
N LEU A 114 -0.85 14.27 -22.06
CA LEU A 114 -1.82 13.18 -21.98
C LEU A 114 -1.23 11.86 -22.51
N GLN A 115 -0.48 11.92 -23.61
CA GLN A 115 0.23 10.76 -24.19
C GLN A 115 1.25 10.17 -23.23
N SER A 116 1.99 11.01 -22.48
CA SER A 116 2.95 10.51 -21.48
C SER A 116 2.29 9.75 -20.32
N LEU A 117 0.98 9.91 -20.15
CA LEU A 117 0.15 9.26 -19.15
C LEU A 117 -0.65 8.08 -19.73
N GLU A 118 -0.22 7.50 -20.84
CA GLU A 118 -0.80 6.27 -21.37
C GLU A 118 -0.91 5.19 -20.27
N GLY A 119 -2.07 4.53 -20.20
CA GLY A 119 -2.40 3.57 -19.15
C GLY A 119 -2.94 4.18 -17.85
N TYR A 120 -2.81 5.49 -17.65
CA TYR A 120 -3.30 6.22 -16.48
C TYR A 120 -4.34 7.30 -16.83
N CYS A 121 -4.31 7.83 -18.05
CA CYS A 121 -5.23 8.82 -18.58
C CYS A 121 -5.89 8.33 -19.87
N VAL A 122 -7.11 8.77 -20.15
CA VAL A 122 -7.78 8.56 -21.43
C VAL A 122 -6.97 9.17 -22.58
N GLN A 123 -6.96 8.51 -23.73
CA GLN A 123 -6.09 8.86 -24.87
C GLN A 123 -6.88 9.31 -26.12
N ASP A 124 -8.19 9.16 -26.09
CA ASP A 124 -9.14 9.46 -27.15
C ASP A 124 -9.71 10.88 -27.08
N LEU A 125 -9.33 11.67 -26.07
CA LEU A 125 -9.70 13.08 -25.94
C LEU A 125 -8.53 13.97 -26.35
N ASP A 126 -8.84 15.05 -27.06
CA ASP A 126 -7.94 16.19 -27.18
C ASP A 126 -7.88 16.96 -25.84
N TRP A 127 -6.86 17.81 -25.71
CA TRP A 127 -6.64 18.57 -24.49
C TRP A 127 -7.85 19.39 -24.04
N ASP A 128 -8.50 20.14 -24.94
CA ASP A 128 -9.56 21.07 -24.56
C ASP A 128 -10.81 20.29 -24.12
N THR A 129 -11.19 19.25 -24.87
CA THR A 129 -12.27 18.33 -24.48
C THR A 129 -11.98 17.63 -23.15
N PHE A 130 -10.72 17.24 -22.91
CA PHE A 130 -10.30 16.65 -21.64
C PHE A 130 -10.49 17.63 -20.47
N ILE A 131 -10.06 18.89 -20.61
CA ILE A 131 -10.23 19.91 -19.56
C ILE A 131 -11.71 20.22 -19.29
N GLU A 132 -12.53 20.32 -20.34
CA GLU A 132 -13.98 20.57 -20.21
C GLU A 132 -14.73 19.43 -19.52
N SER A 133 -14.24 18.19 -19.66
CA SER A 133 -14.83 17.00 -19.04
C SER A 133 -14.55 16.91 -17.52
N LEU A 134 -13.55 17.65 -17.04
CA LEU A 134 -13.12 17.60 -15.64
C LEU A 134 -14.03 18.44 -14.73
N PRO A 135 -14.33 17.95 -13.51
CA PRO A 135 -15.08 18.73 -12.53
C PRO A 135 -14.25 19.90 -11.99
N TYR A 136 -14.94 20.91 -11.47
CA TYR A 136 -14.35 21.85 -10.52
C TYR A 136 -14.01 21.13 -9.19
N PRO A 137 -12.88 21.44 -8.52
CA PRO A 137 -11.82 22.37 -8.92
C PRO A 137 -10.75 21.74 -9.81
N THR A 138 -10.85 20.45 -10.12
CA THR A 138 -9.81 19.71 -10.85
C THR A 138 -9.47 20.37 -12.17
N CYS A 139 -10.46 20.87 -12.93
CA CYS A 139 -10.24 21.60 -14.18
C CYS A 139 -9.37 22.86 -14.02
N GLU A 140 -9.36 23.51 -12.84
CA GLU A 140 -8.48 24.67 -12.55
C GLU A 140 -7.08 24.25 -12.10
N VAL A 141 -6.92 23.07 -11.50
CA VAL A 141 -5.65 22.59 -10.91
C VAL A 141 -5.08 21.34 -11.60
N VAL A 142 -5.42 21.14 -12.88
CA VAL A 142 -5.00 19.99 -13.68
C VAL A 142 -3.50 19.77 -13.69
N PRO A 143 -2.62 20.79 -13.82
CA PRO A 143 -1.19 20.56 -13.91
C PRO A 143 -0.64 19.76 -12.72
N ARG A 144 -1.10 20.06 -11.49
CA ARG A 144 -0.69 19.34 -10.27
C ARG A 144 -1.16 17.89 -10.27
N ALA A 145 -2.40 17.66 -10.68
CA ALA A 145 -2.98 16.32 -10.76
C ALA A 145 -2.25 15.45 -11.79
N LEU A 146 -1.95 16.00 -12.97
CA LEU A 146 -1.19 15.30 -14.01
C LEU A 146 0.26 15.05 -13.57
N ALA A 147 0.94 16.03 -12.98
CA ALA A 147 2.31 15.86 -12.49
C ALA A 147 2.39 14.81 -11.36
N GLN A 148 1.47 14.83 -10.39
CA GLN A 148 1.35 13.78 -9.39
C GLN A 148 1.22 12.41 -10.06
N THR A 149 0.33 12.30 -11.06
CA THR A 149 0.09 11.04 -11.78
C THR A 149 1.35 10.58 -12.52
N MET A 150 2.08 11.48 -13.18
CA MET A 150 3.33 11.17 -13.88
C MET A 150 4.39 10.63 -12.92
N LEU A 151 4.52 11.24 -11.74
CA LEU A 151 5.44 10.77 -10.69
C LEU A 151 5.06 9.38 -10.17
N VAL A 152 3.78 9.13 -9.95
CA VAL A 152 3.31 7.83 -9.47
C VAL A 152 3.48 6.76 -10.55
N LYS A 153 3.10 7.06 -11.79
CA LYS A 153 3.29 6.18 -12.95
C LYS A 153 4.76 5.79 -13.10
N ASP A 154 5.66 6.77 -13.09
CA ASP A 154 7.09 6.49 -13.32
C ASP A 154 7.70 5.62 -12.22
N ILE A 155 7.43 5.88 -10.93
CA ILE A 155 7.96 5.00 -9.87
C ILE A 155 7.39 3.58 -9.97
N VAL A 156 6.12 3.43 -10.34
CA VAL A 156 5.47 2.12 -10.49
C VAL A 156 6.11 1.35 -11.64
N ASP A 157 6.26 2.00 -12.79
CA ASP A 157 6.87 1.42 -13.99
C ASP A 157 8.35 1.07 -13.77
N LYS A 158 9.11 1.92 -13.07
CA LYS A 158 10.55 1.73 -12.85
C LYS A 158 10.89 0.72 -11.77
N PHE A 159 10.16 0.72 -10.65
CA PHE A 159 10.56 -0.02 -9.45
C PHE A 159 9.66 -1.18 -9.09
N PHE A 160 8.36 -1.09 -9.40
CA PHE A 160 7.36 -2.00 -8.86
C PHE A 160 6.88 -3.05 -9.87
N GLU A 161 6.80 -2.74 -11.16
CA GLU A 161 6.39 -3.68 -12.21
C GLU A 161 7.46 -4.76 -12.50
N ASN A 162 8.75 -4.40 -12.44
CA ASN A 162 9.86 -5.32 -12.63
C ASN A 162 10.74 -5.37 -11.36
N PRO A 163 10.65 -6.39 -10.49
CA PRO A 163 11.46 -6.47 -9.28
C PRO A 163 12.96 -6.66 -9.53
N PHE A 164 13.38 -6.89 -10.77
CA PHE A 164 14.78 -7.13 -11.17
C PHE A 164 15.43 -5.92 -11.87
N TRP A 165 14.80 -4.74 -11.81
CA TRP A 165 15.19 -3.53 -12.55
C TRP A 165 16.66 -3.09 -12.40
N TYR A 166 17.34 -3.53 -11.33
CA TYR A 166 18.73 -3.17 -11.00
C TYR A 166 19.77 -4.25 -11.34
N PHE A 167 19.39 -5.35 -12.00
CA PHE A 167 20.35 -6.37 -12.43
C PHE A 167 21.10 -5.98 -13.71
N GLU A 168 22.41 -6.21 -13.74
CA GLU A 168 23.29 -5.90 -14.87
C GLU A 168 23.67 -7.21 -15.54
N GLY A 169 23.52 -7.28 -16.86
CA GLY A 169 24.26 -8.28 -17.62
C GLY A 169 25.74 -7.94 -17.54
N LYS A 170 26.63 -8.94 -17.52
CA LYS A 170 28.04 -8.65 -17.80
C LYS A 170 28.09 -7.95 -19.17
N PRO A 171 28.83 -6.84 -19.33
CA PRO A 171 29.19 -6.41 -20.67
C PRO A 171 29.93 -7.57 -21.30
N ASP A 172 29.46 -8.06 -22.45
CA ASP A 172 30.10 -9.14 -23.16
C ASP A 172 31.58 -8.79 -23.33
N PHE A 173 32.46 -9.57 -22.70
CA PHE A 173 33.91 -9.34 -22.69
C PHE A 173 34.59 -9.70 -24.03
N ASP A 174 33.82 -9.90 -25.10
CA ASP A 174 34.36 -10.17 -26.43
C ASP A 174 33.89 -9.11 -27.43
N ASP A 175 34.64 -8.02 -27.47
CA ASP A 175 34.54 -6.89 -28.38
C ASP A 175 35.05 -7.26 -29.80
N THR A 176 34.61 -8.42 -30.33
CA THR A 176 35.00 -8.88 -31.68
C THR A 176 33.87 -9.30 -32.60
N GLU A 177 32.63 -9.46 -32.13
CA GLU A 177 31.49 -9.68 -33.03
C GLU A 177 30.44 -8.58 -32.91
N ALA A 178 30.05 -8.05 -34.07
CA ALA A 178 29.08 -6.96 -34.20
C ALA A 178 27.80 -7.22 -33.36
N PRO A 179 27.24 -6.17 -32.72
CA PRO A 179 26.17 -6.33 -31.74
C PRO A 179 24.98 -7.05 -32.35
N ARG A 180 24.70 -8.26 -31.86
CA ARG A 180 23.49 -9.01 -32.25
C ARG A 180 22.28 -8.23 -31.74
N LYS A 181 21.42 -7.86 -32.69
CA LYS A 181 20.30 -6.90 -32.61
C LYS A 181 19.13 -7.25 -31.65
N SER A 182 19.32 -8.13 -30.68
CA SER A 182 18.29 -8.42 -29.68
C SER A 182 18.94 -8.91 -28.39
N CYS A 183 19.36 -8.00 -27.53
CA CYS A 183 19.77 -8.39 -26.18
C CYS A 183 18.94 -7.55 -25.21
N LEU A 184 17.83 -8.13 -24.76
CA LEU A 184 17.13 -7.64 -23.57
C LEU A 184 18.18 -7.51 -22.45
N SER A 185 18.06 -6.49 -21.61
CA SER A 185 18.87 -6.38 -20.40
C SER A 185 18.68 -7.63 -19.51
N LEU A 186 19.64 -7.92 -18.62
CA LEU A 186 19.48 -9.03 -17.67
C LEU A 186 18.21 -8.87 -16.83
N ALA A 187 17.88 -7.64 -16.44
CA ALA A 187 16.64 -7.30 -15.73
C ALA A 187 15.38 -7.73 -16.52
N GLU A 188 15.34 -7.51 -17.83
CA GLU A 188 14.21 -7.90 -18.69
C GLU A 188 14.15 -9.41 -18.89
N HIS A 189 15.30 -10.09 -19.03
CA HIS A 189 15.35 -11.55 -19.09
C HIS A 189 14.83 -12.20 -17.80
N LEU A 190 15.27 -11.72 -16.64
CA LEU A 190 14.79 -12.21 -15.34
C LEU A 190 13.28 -11.97 -15.18
N GLN A 191 12.78 -10.81 -15.61
CA GLN A 191 11.36 -10.51 -15.61
C GLN A 191 10.58 -11.46 -16.53
N HIS A 192 11.09 -11.75 -17.73
CA HIS A 192 10.45 -12.67 -18.65
C HIS A 192 10.34 -14.08 -18.06
N VAL A 193 11.43 -14.59 -17.48
CA VAL A 193 11.45 -15.89 -16.80
C VAL A 193 10.47 -15.90 -15.63
N TYR A 194 10.43 -14.82 -14.83
CA TYR A 194 9.48 -14.68 -13.73
C TYR A 194 8.03 -14.76 -14.20
N GLN A 195 7.67 -14.09 -15.29
CA GLN A 195 6.32 -14.13 -15.86
C GLN A 195 5.94 -15.53 -16.36
N GLN A 196 6.90 -16.27 -16.95
CA GLN A 196 6.69 -17.67 -17.31
C GLN A 196 6.45 -18.52 -16.05
N PHE A 197 7.24 -18.33 -14.99
CA PHE A 197 7.05 -19.04 -13.73
C PHE A 197 5.72 -18.71 -13.08
N LEU A 198 5.26 -17.45 -13.13
CA LEU A 198 3.94 -17.06 -12.62
C LEU A 198 2.81 -17.82 -13.33
N THR A 199 2.96 -18.11 -14.62
CA THR A 199 1.97 -18.86 -15.40
C THR A 199 1.94 -20.34 -15.01
N VAL A 200 3.09 -20.92 -14.69
CA VAL A 200 3.23 -22.35 -14.36
C VAL A 200 2.90 -22.63 -12.88
N ASN A 201 3.49 -21.86 -11.97
CA ASN A 201 3.31 -22.02 -10.53
C ASN A 201 3.57 -20.68 -9.81
N PRO A 202 2.51 -19.87 -9.54
CA PRO A 202 2.64 -18.57 -8.88
C PRO A 202 3.36 -18.62 -7.52
N LYS A 203 3.17 -19.72 -6.76
CA LYS A 203 3.77 -19.87 -5.43
C LYS A 203 5.28 -20.03 -5.53
N SER A 204 5.75 -20.97 -6.35
CA SER A 204 7.17 -21.19 -6.60
C SER A 204 7.82 -19.98 -7.28
N ALA A 205 7.12 -19.32 -8.21
CA ALA A 205 7.58 -18.09 -8.84
C ALA A 205 7.82 -16.99 -7.79
N SER A 206 6.88 -16.80 -6.87
CA SER A 206 7.03 -15.82 -5.79
C SER A 206 8.22 -16.15 -4.89
N LEU A 207 8.44 -17.42 -4.53
CA LEU A 207 9.59 -17.83 -3.73
C LEU A 207 10.90 -17.54 -4.47
N TRP A 208 10.98 -17.92 -5.73
CA TRP A 208 12.15 -17.67 -6.58
C TRP A 208 12.47 -16.18 -6.70
N LYS A 209 11.46 -15.34 -6.95
CA LYS A 209 11.60 -13.87 -6.98
C LYS A 209 12.12 -13.35 -5.64
N THR A 210 11.48 -13.74 -4.53
CA THR A 210 11.86 -13.30 -3.19
C THR A 210 13.31 -13.66 -2.89
N GLU A 211 13.72 -14.89 -3.19
CA GLU A 211 15.07 -15.35 -2.90
C GLU A 211 16.12 -14.66 -3.76
N THR A 212 15.85 -14.54 -5.06
CA THR A 212 16.72 -13.83 -6.00
C THR A 212 16.95 -12.38 -5.55
N VAL A 213 15.88 -11.69 -5.11
CA VAL A 213 15.98 -10.31 -4.63
C VAL A 213 16.70 -10.24 -3.29
N ARG A 214 16.43 -11.15 -2.33
CA ARG A 214 17.12 -11.19 -1.03
C ARG A 214 18.62 -11.36 -1.20
N LEU A 215 19.05 -12.40 -1.91
CA LEU A 215 20.47 -12.66 -2.16
C LEU A 215 21.15 -11.48 -2.86
N ALA A 216 20.47 -10.89 -3.85
CA ALA A 216 20.98 -9.73 -4.55
C ALA A 216 20.98 -8.44 -3.73
N ASN A 217 20.40 -8.41 -2.52
CA ASN A 217 20.39 -7.21 -1.65
C ASN A 217 20.95 -7.49 -0.25
N SER A 218 21.57 -8.65 -0.01
CA SER A 218 22.19 -8.98 1.28
C SER A 218 23.44 -8.14 1.49
N VAL A 219 23.33 -7.11 2.33
CA VAL A 219 24.41 -6.15 2.61
C VAL A 219 25.08 -6.40 3.96
N ASN A 220 24.43 -7.16 4.84
CA ASN A 220 24.90 -7.45 6.19
C ASN A 220 25.36 -8.90 6.32
N GLY A 221 26.35 -9.16 7.17
CA GLY A 221 26.89 -10.51 7.38
C GLY A 221 25.91 -11.48 8.06
N ASN A 222 24.85 -10.97 8.68
CA ASN A 222 23.76 -11.81 9.17
C ASN A 222 22.77 -12.21 8.07
N GLN A 223 22.81 -11.59 6.87
CA GLN A 223 21.93 -11.85 5.73
C GLN A 223 22.53 -12.82 4.70
N ALA A 224 23.86 -12.80 4.54
CA ALA A 224 24.60 -13.70 3.67
C ALA A 224 26.09 -13.71 4.04
N ASP A 225 26.76 -14.85 3.78
CA ASP A 225 28.21 -14.99 4.00
C ASP A 225 29.03 -14.06 3.09
N ASN A 226 28.62 -13.91 1.82
CA ASN A 226 29.20 -12.96 0.88
C ASN A 226 28.20 -11.84 0.54
N THR A 227 28.59 -10.61 0.89
CA THR A 227 27.79 -9.39 0.77
C THR A 227 28.24 -8.48 -0.38
N GLU A 228 29.17 -8.93 -1.22
CA GLU A 228 29.70 -8.16 -2.35
C GLU A 228 28.60 -7.80 -3.36
N LEU A 229 27.81 -8.79 -3.78
CA LEU A 229 26.69 -8.57 -4.70
C LEU A 229 25.68 -7.59 -4.11
N GLY A 230 25.27 -7.77 -2.85
CA GLY A 230 24.29 -6.90 -2.20
C GLY A 230 24.77 -5.46 -2.04
N ARG A 231 26.05 -5.23 -1.75
CA ARG A 231 26.62 -3.88 -1.73
C ARG A 231 26.65 -3.25 -3.11
N HIS A 232 27.08 -4.01 -4.12
CA HIS A 232 27.14 -3.54 -5.50
C HIS A 232 25.76 -3.11 -6.03
N THR A 233 24.76 -3.99 -5.89
CA THR A 233 23.38 -3.68 -6.31
C THR A 233 22.80 -2.52 -5.50
N LYS A 234 23.05 -2.41 -4.19
CA LYS A 234 22.61 -1.27 -3.38
C LYS A 234 23.13 0.05 -3.93
N CYS A 235 24.44 0.17 -4.19
CA CYS A 235 25.01 1.38 -4.78
C CYS A 235 24.32 1.73 -6.09
N ARG A 236 24.16 0.75 -6.98
CA ARG A 236 23.47 0.95 -8.26
C ARG A 236 22.02 1.38 -8.10
N ARG A 237 21.28 0.80 -7.16
CA ARG A 237 19.88 1.17 -6.90
C ARG A 237 19.78 2.63 -6.50
N GLU A 238 20.63 3.07 -5.58
CA GLU A 238 20.68 4.47 -5.12
C GLU A 238 21.08 5.42 -6.26
N GLU A 239 22.04 5.04 -7.10
CA GLU A 239 22.42 5.80 -8.29
C GLU A 239 21.30 5.87 -9.33
N SER A 240 20.60 4.75 -9.57
CA SER A 240 19.48 4.68 -10.50
C SER A 240 18.31 5.53 -10.03
N ALA A 241 17.99 5.52 -8.74
CA ALA A 241 16.95 6.37 -8.16
C ALA A 241 17.22 7.86 -8.40
N ARG A 242 18.47 8.29 -8.19
CA ARG A 242 18.92 9.67 -8.49
C ARG A 242 18.81 9.97 -9.98
N SER A 243 19.31 9.06 -10.82
CA SER A 243 19.28 9.19 -12.28
C SER A 243 17.84 9.30 -12.80
N PHE A 244 16.91 8.48 -12.31
CA PHE A 244 15.50 8.52 -12.69
C PHE A 244 14.83 9.83 -12.25
N ALA A 245 15.10 10.32 -11.04
CA ALA A 245 14.59 11.62 -10.60
C ALA A 245 15.09 12.76 -11.51
N SER A 246 16.40 12.81 -11.80
CA SER A 246 16.96 13.81 -12.72
C SER A 246 16.44 13.65 -14.15
N ALA A 247 16.16 12.43 -14.61
CA ALA A 247 15.57 12.16 -15.92
C ALA A 247 14.12 12.64 -15.99
N MET A 248 13.32 12.44 -14.95
CA MET A 248 11.95 12.96 -14.85
C MET A 248 11.93 14.49 -14.91
N LEU A 249 12.86 15.17 -14.24
CA LEU A 249 13.00 16.64 -14.35
C LEU A 249 13.42 17.12 -15.75
N LYS A 250 14.02 16.25 -16.57
CA LYS A 250 14.38 16.52 -17.96
C LYS A 250 13.28 16.13 -18.95
N HIS A 251 12.31 15.32 -18.52
CA HIS A 251 11.23 14.79 -19.34
C HIS A 251 10.35 15.94 -19.88
N PRO A 252 10.24 16.15 -21.20
CA PRO A 252 9.65 17.37 -21.75
C PRO A 252 8.19 17.62 -21.31
N PRO A 253 7.26 16.64 -21.38
CA PRO A 253 5.88 16.85 -20.91
C PRO A 253 5.81 17.18 -19.41
N PHE A 254 6.69 16.61 -18.58
CA PHE A 254 6.72 16.91 -17.15
C PHE A 254 7.23 18.33 -16.89
N ARG A 255 8.26 18.76 -17.62
CA ARG A 255 8.84 20.11 -17.50
C ARG A 255 7.85 21.22 -17.79
N MET A 256 6.92 21.00 -18.72
CA MET A 256 5.86 21.97 -19.04
C MET A 256 4.95 22.27 -17.85
N LEU A 257 4.81 21.34 -16.91
CA LEU A 257 3.98 21.49 -15.72
C LEU A 257 4.72 22.23 -14.59
N LEU A 258 6.06 22.27 -14.62
CA LEU A 258 6.86 22.79 -13.52
C LEU A 258 6.75 24.31 -13.38
N ARG A 259 6.66 24.77 -12.13
CA ARG A 259 6.75 26.19 -11.81
C ARG A 259 8.15 26.73 -12.12
N LYS A 260 8.19 27.99 -12.59
CA LYS A 260 9.43 28.77 -12.64
C LYS A 260 9.94 28.99 -11.20
N SER A 261 11.12 28.46 -10.90
CA SER A 261 11.70 28.50 -9.55
C SER A 261 13.20 28.69 -9.62
N GLU A 262 13.74 29.53 -8.72
CA GLU A 262 15.17 29.73 -8.52
C GLU A 262 15.79 28.57 -7.72
N ASP A 263 14.98 27.91 -6.87
CA ASP A 263 15.37 26.81 -5.97
C ASP A 263 15.43 25.45 -6.67
N THR A 264 16.06 25.42 -7.84
CA THR A 264 16.21 24.21 -8.66
C THR A 264 16.89 23.06 -7.91
N VAL A 265 17.81 23.38 -6.98
CA VAL A 265 18.53 22.43 -6.13
C VAL A 265 17.60 21.73 -5.13
N ASP A 266 16.72 22.48 -4.45
CA ASP A 266 15.79 21.88 -3.48
C ASP A 266 14.70 21.05 -4.18
N ARG A 267 14.24 21.51 -5.34
CA ARG A 267 13.33 20.74 -6.20
C ARG A 267 13.92 19.39 -6.59
N GLU A 268 15.18 19.36 -7.03
CA GLU A 268 15.86 18.12 -7.37
C GLU A 268 16.11 17.25 -6.14
N ALA A 269 16.59 17.82 -5.05
CA ALA A 269 16.87 17.08 -3.82
C ALA A 269 15.61 16.42 -3.21
N THR A 270 14.48 17.14 -3.21
CA THR A 270 13.19 16.60 -2.72
C THR A 270 12.63 15.52 -3.63
N LEU A 271 12.84 15.63 -4.96
CA LEU A 271 12.44 14.59 -5.90
C LEU A 271 13.30 13.34 -5.76
N ILE A 272 14.62 13.50 -5.63
CA ILE A 272 15.55 12.39 -5.35
C ILE A 272 15.09 11.63 -4.09
N LYS A 273 14.77 12.34 -3.00
CA LYS A 273 14.27 11.71 -1.77
C LYS A 273 12.96 10.94 -1.98
N TYR A 274 12.12 11.36 -2.91
CA TYR A 274 10.89 10.64 -3.28
C TYR A 274 11.21 9.33 -4.00
N TYR A 275 12.10 9.36 -5.01
CA TYR A 275 12.57 8.15 -5.70
C TYR A 275 13.30 7.22 -4.73
N GLU A 276 14.23 7.74 -3.92
CA GLU A 276 14.95 7.06 -2.83
C GLU A 276 14.02 6.34 -1.84
N ARG A 277 12.78 6.82 -1.66
CA ARG A 277 11.79 6.12 -0.82
C ARG A 277 11.06 5.05 -1.62
N ALA A 278 10.73 5.32 -2.87
CA ALA A 278 10.06 4.38 -3.75
C ALA A 278 10.91 3.12 -3.97
N GLU A 279 12.22 3.24 -4.25
CA GLU A 279 13.02 2.03 -4.48
C GLU A 279 13.21 1.21 -3.21
N ARG A 280 13.38 1.85 -2.04
CA ARG A 280 13.48 1.11 -0.77
C ARG A 280 12.21 0.30 -0.51
N LEU A 281 11.04 0.93 -0.66
CA LEU A 281 9.76 0.24 -0.51
C LEU A 281 9.62 -0.91 -1.52
N ALA A 282 10.04 -0.71 -2.77
CA ALA A 282 9.99 -1.74 -3.80
C ALA A 282 10.88 -2.95 -3.48
N ILE A 283 12.07 -2.73 -2.90
CA ILE A 283 12.97 -3.81 -2.47
C ILE A 283 12.42 -4.54 -1.25
N ASP A 284 11.98 -3.81 -0.22
CA ASP A 284 11.37 -4.41 0.98
C ASP A 284 10.18 -5.29 0.60
N LEU A 285 9.35 -4.78 -0.31
CA LEU A 285 8.21 -5.51 -0.87
C LEU A 285 8.64 -6.75 -1.66
N SER A 286 9.68 -6.64 -2.48
CA SER A 286 10.17 -7.73 -3.32
C SER A 286 10.87 -8.83 -2.49
N CYS A 287 11.48 -8.48 -1.36
CA CYS A 287 11.97 -9.41 -0.34
C CYS A 287 10.86 -10.11 0.46
N SER A 288 9.60 -9.68 0.30
CA SER A 288 8.44 -10.35 0.87
C SER A 288 7.81 -11.35 -0.11
N HIS A 289 7.21 -12.40 0.45
CA HIS A 289 6.44 -13.37 -0.32
C HIS A 289 5.15 -12.75 -0.85
N GLY A 290 4.69 -13.29 -1.98
CA GLY A 290 3.52 -12.86 -2.71
C GLY A 290 3.85 -12.12 -4.01
N THR A 291 2.81 -11.98 -4.81
CA THR A 291 2.84 -11.25 -6.08
C THR A 291 1.96 -10.01 -5.94
N CYS A 292 2.56 -8.86 -6.17
CA CYS A 292 1.85 -7.58 -6.17
C CYS A 292 1.28 -7.30 -7.54
N THR A 293 0.13 -6.65 -7.54
CA THR A 293 -0.54 -6.18 -8.75
C THR A 293 -0.85 -4.70 -8.59
N TYR A 294 -0.52 -3.94 -9.63
CA TYR A 294 -0.77 -2.51 -9.72
C TYR A 294 -1.79 -2.30 -10.82
N ARG A 295 -3.04 -2.02 -10.44
CA ARG A 295 -4.14 -1.82 -11.40
C ARG A 295 -4.24 -0.34 -11.75
N ASN A 296 -3.76 -0.03 -12.95
CA ASN A 296 -3.95 1.27 -13.59
C ASN A 296 -5.25 1.28 -14.43
N LEU A 297 -5.52 2.36 -15.18
CA LEU A 297 -6.76 2.53 -15.93
C LEU A 297 -7.03 1.38 -16.92
N THR A 298 -5.98 0.86 -17.58
CA THR A 298 -6.12 -0.23 -18.56
C THR A 298 -6.27 -1.60 -17.93
N ARG A 299 -5.97 -1.73 -16.63
CA ARG A 299 -6.11 -2.97 -15.84
C ARG A 299 -7.35 -2.97 -14.93
N LEU A 300 -8.19 -1.94 -15.01
CA LEU A 300 -9.50 -1.92 -14.36
C LEU A 300 -10.49 -2.80 -15.16
N ALA A 301 -11.46 -3.40 -14.46
CA ALA A 301 -12.47 -4.24 -15.09
C ALA A 301 -13.46 -3.44 -15.97
N SER A 302 -13.62 -2.14 -15.68
CA SER A 302 -14.52 -1.24 -16.36
C SER A 302 -13.88 0.14 -16.46
N PRO A 303 -14.01 0.85 -17.61
CA PRO A 303 -13.63 2.25 -17.73
C PRO A 303 -14.66 3.20 -17.08
N LEU A 304 -15.83 2.68 -16.69
CA LEU A 304 -16.88 3.42 -16.00
C LEU A 304 -16.75 3.24 -14.49
N PHE A 305 -16.91 4.34 -13.77
CA PHE A 305 -16.92 4.36 -12.32
C PHE A 305 -18.20 3.74 -11.77
N ARG A 306 -18.07 2.92 -10.74
CA ARG A 306 -19.19 2.41 -9.93
C ARG A 306 -18.80 2.44 -8.47
N ARG A 307 -19.66 3.04 -7.64
CA ARG A 307 -19.49 3.00 -6.19
C ARG A 307 -19.49 1.56 -5.68
N GLY A 308 -18.67 1.34 -4.65
CA GLY A 308 -18.60 0.06 -3.95
C GLY A 308 -17.74 -0.97 -4.68
N GLU A 309 -17.19 -0.62 -5.85
CA GLU A 309 -16.09 -1.41 -6.42
C GLU A 309 -14.91 -1.36 -5.45
N PRO A 310 -14.39 -2.52 -4.99
CA PRO A 310 -13.33 -2.56 -3.99
C PRO A 310 -12.02 -1.97 -4.51
N TRP A 311 -11.86 -1.86 -5.83
CA TRP A 311 -10.61 -1.48 -6.49
C TRP A 311 -10.49 0.00 -6.83
N VAL A 312 -11.59 0.76 -6.83
CA VAL A 312 -11.61 2.15 -7.33
C VAL A 312 -12.38 3.04 -6.37
N THR A 313 -11.81 4.20 -6.07
CA THR A 313 -12.46 5.26 -5.31
C THR A 313 -12.36 6.57 -6.05
N ALA A 314 -13.37 7.43 -5.90
CA ALA A 314 -13.34 8.75 -6.50
C ALA A 314 -12.33 9.64 -5.78
N ALA A 315 -11.63 10.48 -6.53
CA ALA A 315 -10.75 11.50 -5.99
C ALA A 315 -11.53 12.46 -5.07
N TYR A 316 -10.87 12.90 -3.99
CA TYR A 316 -11.47 13.77 -2.98
C TYR A 316 -12.07 15.07 -3.57
N CYS A 317 -11.53 15.56 -4.70
CA CYS A 317 -12.03 16.74 -5.41
C CYS A 317 -13.51 16.63 -5.81
N HIS A 318 -14.02 15.41 -6.03
CA HIS A 318 -15.43 15.19 -6.36
C HIS A 318 -16.38 15.42 -5.19
N SER A 319 -15.87 15.49 -3.95
CA SER A 319 -16.65 15.71 -2.71
C SER A 319 -17.91 14.83 -2.66
N ILE A 320 -17.77 13.55 -3.01
CA ILE A 320 -18.89 12.61 -3.11
C ILE A 320 -19.20 12.07 -1.72
N ARG A 321 -20.46 12.13 -1.34
CA ARG A 321 -20.95 11.41 -0.16
C ARG A 321 -21.23 9.95 -0.50
N PRO A 322 -21.00 9.01 0.44
CA PRO A 322 -21.24 7.58 0.21
C PRO A 322 -22.68 7.20 -0.19
N ASP A 323 -23.65 8.09 0.01
CA ASP A 323 -25.09 7.88 -0.19
C ASP A 323 -25.64 8.36 -1.55
N VAL A 324 -24.94 9.22 -2.30
CA VAL A 324 -25.48 9.82 -3.55
C VAL A 324 -24.85 9.23 -4.82
N PRO A 325 -25.52 8.38 -5.63
CA PRO A 325 -24.94 7.63 -6.77
C PRO A 325 -24.63 8.49 -8.02
N ARG A 326 -24.23 9.74 -7.82
CA ARG A 326 -24.12 10.79 -8.84
C ARG A 326 -23.13 10.50 -9.96
N LEU A 327 -22.05 9.79 -9.67
CA LEU A 327 -20.99 9.50 -10.63
C LEU A 327 -21.04 8.05 -11.14
N ASP A 328 -22.02 7.26 -10.70
CA ASP A 328 -22.12 5.87 -11.13
C ASP A 328 -22.46 5.82 -12.62
N GLY A 329 -21.70 5.02 -13.37
CA GLY A 329 -21.79 4.94 -14.82
C GLY A 329 -21.04 6.03 -15.58
N HIS A 330 -20.48 7.03 -14.88
CA HIS A 330 -19.63 8.05 -15.52
C HIS A 330 -18.27 7.49 -15.85
N ARG A 331 -17.65 8.03 -16.89
CA ARG A 331 -16.33 7.58 -17.36
C ARG A 331 -15.22 8.01 -16.39
N ILE A 332 -14.24 7.14 -16.16
CA ILE A 332 -12.98 7.51 -15.50
C ILE A 332 -12.09 8.20 -16.53
N LEU A 333 -11.70 9.46 -16.25
CA LEU A 333 -10.85 10.26 -17.14
C LEU A 333 -9.37 9.97 -16.88
N PHE A 334 -8.95 9.90 -15.63
CA PHE A 334 -7.61 9.45 -15.27
C PHE A 334 -7.54 8.97 -13.82
N ILE A 335 -6.46 8.28 -13.46
CA ILE A 335 -6.19 7.80 -12.10
C ILE A 335 -4.96 8.49 -11.51
N LEU A 336 -5.09 9.06 -10.32
CA LEU A 336 -4.00 9.73 -9.59
C LEU A 336 -2.99 8.73 -9.02
N GLN A 337 -3.47 7.54 -8.67
CA GLN A 337 -2.67 6.43 -8.17
C GLN A 337 -3.36 5.10 -8.54
N PRO A 338 -2.60 4.01 -8.74
CA PRO A 338 -3.16 2.71 -9.05
C PRO A 338 -3.74 2.04 -7.79
N ALA A 339 -4.59 1.04 -8.00
CA ALA A 339 -4.94 0.12 -6.93
C ALA A 339 -3.75 -0.82 -6.70
N VAL A 340 -3.39 -1.05 -5.44
CA VAL A 340 -2.28 -1.94 -5.06
C VAL A 340 -2.85 -3.08 -4.23
N SER A 341 -2.59 -4.29 -4.68
CA SER A 341 -2.95 -5.50 -3.93
C SER A 341 -1.87 -6.57 -4.05
N ARG A 342 -1.82 -7.47 -3.07
CA ARG A 342 -0.89 -8.59 -3.02
C ARG A 342 -1.66 -9.89 -2.86
N ILE A 343 -1.29 -10.91 -3.61
CA ILE A 343 -1.75 -12.28 -3.38
C ILE A 343 -0.65 -13.01 -2.62
N ARG A 344 -0.91 -13.43 -1.37
CA ARG A 344 0.07 -14.14 -0.54
C ARG A 344 0.07 -15.64 -0.86
N GLY A 345 1.21 -16.16 -1.33
CA GLY A 345 1.31 -17.47 -1.97
C GLY A 345 1.70 -18.68 -1.10
N ALA A 346 1.17 -18.84 0.12
CA ALA A 346 1.41 -20.06 0.91
C ALA A 346 0.18 -21.00 1.02
N PHE A 347 -1.04 -20.47 0.97
CA PHE A 347 -2.27 -21.27 1.14
C PHE A 347 -2.95 -21.59 -0.21
N PRO A 348 -3.76 -22.67 -0.30
CA PRO A 348 -4.52 -23.01 -1.51
C PRO A 348 -5.36 -21.85 -2.06
N ASP A 349 -5.90 -21.01 -1.17
CA ASP A 349 -6.84 -19.94 -1.52
C ASP A 349 -6.22 -18.54 -1.59
N GLY A 350 -4.88 -18.43 -1.45
CA GLY A 350 -4.09 -17.19 -1.56
C GLY A 350 -4.76 -15.94 -0.99
N GLN A 351 -4.52 -15.61 0.28
CA GLN A 351 -5.13 -14.42 0.90
C GLN A 351 -4.78 -13.16 0.09
N LEU A 352 -5.82 -12.54 -0.47
CA LEU A 352 -5.75 -11.27 -1.15
C LEU A 352 -5.67 -10.16 -0.10
N GLU A 353 -4.56 -9.44 -0.11
CA GLU A 353 -4.36 -8.25 0.70
C GLU A 353 -4.55 -7.02 -0.21
N GLU A 354 -5.59 -6.24 0.07
CA GLU A 354 -5.85 -4.98 -0.62
C GLU A 354 -5.26 -3.84 0.21
N TRP A 355 -4.31 -3.10 -0.37
CA TRP A 355 -3.58 -2.05 0.35
C TRP A 355 -4.07 -0.67 -0.01
N THR A 356 -4.29 -0.41 -1.29
CA THR A 356 -4.84 0.86 -1.76
C THR A 356 -5.82 0.63 -2.91
N GLN A 357 -6.85 1.46 -2.96
CA GLN A 357 -7.73 1.58 -4.12
C GLN A 357 -7.10 2.53 -5.14
N ALA A 358 -7.45 2.37 -6.41
CA ALA A 358 -7.16 3.35 -7.44
C ALA A 358 -7.95 4.62 -7.14
N VAL A 359 -7.30 5.78 -7.16
CA VAL A 359 -7.99 7.05 -6.95
C VAL A 359 -8.27 7.67 -8.31
N ALA A 360 -9.52 7.66 -8.72
CA ALA A 360 -9.98 8.04 -10.04
C ALA A 360 -10.56 9.46 -10.07
N VAL A 361 -10.19 10.23 -11.10
CA VAL A 361 -10.90 11.44 -11.50
C VAL A 361 -11.91 11.06 -12.58
N ILE A 362 -13.16 11.37 -12.32
CA ILE A 362 -14.33 10.91 -13.06
C ILE A 362 -14.91 12.07 -13.87
N GLU A 363 -15.47 11.78 -15.03
CA GLU A 363 -16.14 12.76 -15.86
C GLU A 363 -17.34 13.37 -15.14
N ASP A 364 -17.35 14.70 -15.05
CA ASP A 364 -18.37 15.42 -14.28
C ASP A 364 -18.43 16.90 -14.68
N ALA A 365 -18.66 17.15 -15.98
CA ALA A 365 -18.76 18.49 -16.57
C ALA A 365 -19.86 19.36 -15.94
N GLN A 366 -20.84 18.75 -15.26
CA GLN A 366 -21.91 19.48 -14.57
C GLN A 366 -21.47 20.08 -13.22
N CYS A 367 -20.30 19.72 -12.70
CA CYS A 367 -19.78 20.23 -11.45
C CYS A 367 -19.05 21.56 -11.67
N THR A 368 -19.81 22.64 -11.86
CA THR A 368 -19.29 24.01 -11.93
C THR A 368 -18.79 24.50 -10.57
N LYS A 369 -18.07 25.63 -10.56
CA LYS A 369 -17.58 26.27 -9.33
C LYS A 369 -18.70 26.56 -8.33
N GLU A 370 -19.82 27.12 -8.79
CA GLU A 370 -20.96 27.47 -7.93
C GLU A 370 -21.59 26.21 -7.33
N VAL A 371 -21.74 25.17 -8.15
CA VAL A 371 -22.28 23.88 -7.73
C VAL A 371 -21.35 23.24 -6.68
N TRP A 372 -20.05 23.27 -6.92
CA TRP A 372 -19.06 22.72 -6.01
C TRP A 372 -19.00 23.49 -4.68
N GLU A 373 -18.96 24.82 -4.72
CA GLU A 373 -18.95 25.67 -3.51
C GLU A 373 -20.23 25.50 -2.69
N LYS A 374 -21.39 25.44 -3.35
CA LYS A 374 -22.68 25.15 -2.70
C LYS A 374 -22.63 23.80 -1.99
N ARG A 375 -22.19 22.74 -2.69
CA ARG A 375 -22.06 21.39 -2.11
C ARG A 375 -21.09 21.35 -0.95
N ARG A 376 -19.94 22.01 -1.07
CA ARG A 376 -18.93 22.10 0.00
C ARG A 376 -19.49 22.79 1.24
N LYS A 377 -20.27 23.87 1.08
CA LYS A 377 -20.93 24.56 2.20
C LYS A 377 -21.99 23.68 2.86
N GLU A 378 -22.84 23.03 2.06
CA GLU A 378 -23.84 22.07 2.56
C GLU A 378 -23.19 20.90 3.31
N GLN A 379 -22.08 20.37 2.79
CA GLN A 379 -21.32 19.30 3.41
C GLN A 379 -20.69 19.75 4.72
N SER A 380 -20.03 20.92 4.74
CA SER A 380 -19.46 21.49 5.96
C SER A 380 -20.52 21.76 7.03
N ALA A 381 -21.74 22.17 6.65
CA ALA A 381 -22.84 22.35 7.58
C ALA A 381 -23.31 21.01 8.19
N LYS A 382 -23.42 19.96 7.37
CA LYS A 382 -23.79 18.61 7.82
C LYS A 382 -22.71 17.97 8.71
N ASP A 383 -21.44 18.15 8.37
CA ASP A 383 -20.32 17.64 9.17
C ASP A 383 -20.27 18.33 10.53
N LYS A 384 -20.50 19.65 10.56
CA LYS A 384 -20.64 20.39 11.81
C LYS A 384 -21.82 19.89 12.65
N GLU A 385 -23.00 19.71 12.04
CA GLU A 385 -24.18 19.17 12.73
C GLU A 385 -23.92 17.76 13.28
N THR A 386 -23.24 16.91 12.50
CA THR A 386 -22.90 15.54 12.92
C THR A 386 -21.92 15.56 14.10
N TYR A 387 -20.89 16.41 14.04
CA TYR A 387 -19.95 16.61 15.14
C TYR A 387 -20.64 17.10 16.41
N GLU A 388 -21.54 18.08 16.30
CA GLU A 388 -22.32 18.59 17.44
C GLU A 388 -23.17 17.49 18.09
N ARG A 389 -23.83 16.65 17.28
CA ARG A 389 -24.58 15.48 17.79
C ARG A 389 -23.67 14.44 18.47
N GLU A 390 -22.48 14.19 17.93
CA GLU A 390 -21.52 13.27 18.54
C GLU A 390 -21.00 13.82 19.87
N VAL A 391 -20.69 15.10 19.95
CA VAL A 391 -20.27 15.78 21.18
C VAL A 391 -21.39 15.74 22.23
N GLU A 392 -22.63 16.02 21.83
CA GLU A 392 -23.78 15.93 22.73
C GLU A 392 -23.98 14.49 23.25
N LYS A 393 -23.87 13.49 22.37
CA LYS A 393 -23.95 12.08 22.76
C LYS A 393 -22.82 11.68 23.71
N MET A 394 -21.60 12.15 23.49
CA MET A 394 -20.48 11.94 24.40
C MET A 394 -20.71 12.60 25.76
N ALA A 395 -21.29 13.80 25.79
CA ALA A 395 -21.66 14.50 27.02
C ALA A 395 -22.78 13.77 27.78
N GLN A 396 -23.80 13.26 27.09
CA GLN A 396 -24.86 12.43 27.69
C GLN A 396 -24.29 11.14 28.29
N ASN A 397 -23.43 10.43 27.54
CA ASN A 397 -22.76 9.22 28.05
C ASN A 397 -21.89 9.51 29.27
N ARG A 398 -21.18 10.65 29.28
CA ARG A 398 -20.40 11.09 30.45
C ARG A 398 -21.30 11.38 31.66
N ALA A 399 -22.42 12.06 31.46
CA ALA A 399 -23.37 12.36 32.53
C ALA A 399 -24.03 11.09 33.12
N ILE A 400 -24.30 10.09 32.28
CA ILE A 400 -24.78 8.77 32.73
C ILE A 400 -23.71 8.10 33.60
N LEU A 401 -22.47 8.05 33.13
CA LEU A 401 -21.35 7.45 33.87
C LEU A 401 -21.11 8.14 35.23
N GLU A 402 -21.21 9.48 35.28
CA GLU A 402 -21.11 10.23 36.53
C GLU A 402 -22.27 9.92 37.49
N ARG A 403 -23.50 9.75 36.98
CA ARG A 403 -24.64 9.34 37.81
C ARG A 403 -24.42 7.93 38.38
N GLU A 404 -24.04 6.97 37.56
CA GLU A 404 -23.75 5.59 37.99
C GLU A 404 -22.64 5.55 39.04
N THR A 405 -21.61 6.38 38.87
CA THR A 405 -20.50 6.50 39.83
C THR A 405 -21.00 7.04 41.18
N ARG A 406 -21.81 8.10 41.19
CA ARG A 406 -22.41 8.65 42.43
C ARG A 406 -23.36 7.67 43.11
N GLU A 407 -24.12 6.90 42.33
CA GLU A 407 -25.00 5.85 42.88
C GLU A 407 -24.17 4.75 43.56
N MET A 408 -23.08 4.28 42.92
CA MET A 408 -22.17 3.31 43.53
C MET A 408 -21.50 3.85 44.80
N GLU A 409 -21.01 5.10 44.79
CA GLU A 409 -20.45 5.74 45.99
C GLU A 409 -21.48 5.84 47.12
N GLY A 410 -22.74 6.17 46.79
CA GLY A 410 -23.84 6.18 47.75
C GLY A 410 -24.14 4.80 48.34
N TYR A 411 -24.09 3.73 47.54
CA TYR A 411 -24.24 2.35 48.04
C TYR A 411 -23.07 1.94 48.95
N GLU A 412 -21.84 2.29 48.59
CA GLU A 412 -20.67 2.02 49.43
C GLU A 412 -20.73 2.77 50.76
N GLU A 413 -21.17 4.02 50.76
CA GLU A 413 -21.31 4.83 51.98
C GLU A 413 -22.42 4.28 52.89
N GLN A 414 -23.56 3.87 52.32
CA GLN A 414 -24.61 3.17 53.06
C GLN A 414 -24.11 1.86 53.68
N HIS A 415 -23.37 1.05 52.91
CA HIS A 415 -22.81 -0.21 53.41
C HIS A 415 -21.81 0.01 54.55
N ARG A 416 -20.90 1.00 54.42
CA ARG A 416 -19.97 1.38 55.50
C ARG A 416 -20.71 1.83 56.76
N ALA A 417 -21.76 2.65 56.61
CA ALA A 417 -22.56 3.11 57.75
C ALA A 417 -23.33 1.96 58.44
N GLU A 418 -23.76 0.94 57.70
CA GLU A 418 -24.37 -0.27 58.28
C GLU A 418 -23.36 -1.16 59.00
N GLU A 419 -22.14 -1.30 58.46
CA GLU A 419 -21.04 -2.00 59.13
C GLU A 419 -20.63 -1.30 60.45
N ASP A 420 -20.49 0.03 60.42
CA ASP A 420 -20.17 0.81 61.62
C ASP A 420 -21.25 0.66 62.72
N LYS A 421 -22.54 0.63 62.35
CA LYS A 421 -23.64 0.37 63.30
C LYS A 421 -23.60 -1.04 63.88
N LYS A 422 -23.25 -2.04 63.07
CA LYS A 422 -23.08 -3.43 63.56
C LYS A 422 -21.92 -3.52 64.54
N ASP A 423 -20.81 -2.85 64.28
CA ASP A 423 -19.66 -2.83 65.19
C ASP A 423 -19.93 -2.06 66.48
N GLU A 424 -20.72 -0.98 66.43
CA GLU A 424 -21.14 -0.24 67.62
C GLU A 424 -22.09 -1.09 68.51
N SER A 425 -23.01 -1.84 67.91
CA SER A 425 -23.88 -2.77 68.64
C SER A 425 -23.12 -3.93 69.31
N LYS A 426 -22.02 -4.40 68.70
CA LYS A 426 -21.12 -5.40 69.32
C LYS A 426 -20.34 -4.84 70.51
N ARG A 427 -20.02 -3.54 70.53
CA ARG A 427 -19.32 -2.90 71.64
C ARG A 427 -20.22 -2.67 72.86
N GLN A 428 -21.54 -2.54 72.69
CA GLN A 428 -22.49 -2.40 73.81
C GLN A 428 -22.94 -3.73 74.43
N GLY A 429 -22.63 -4.87 73.81
CA GLY A 429 -23.02 -6.22 74.30
C GLY A 429 -21.97 -6.97 75.11
N LYS A 430 -20.80 -6.37 75.40
CA LYS A 430 -19.71 -7.02 76.14
C LYS A 430 -19.38 -6.24 77.41
N GLY A 431 -20.34 -6.25 78.34
CA GLY A 431 -20.05 -6.05 79.76
C GLY A 431 -19.70 -7.40 80.36
N GLU A 432 -18.41 -7.72 80.41
CA GLU A 432 -17.86 -8.68 81.36
C GLU A 432 -16.38 -8.36 81.56
N GLU A 433 -16.02 -8.32 82.84
CA GLU A 433 -14.74 -7.97 83.43
C GLU A 433 -13.61 -8.87 82.89
N GLU A 434 -12.49 -8.27 82.49
CA GLU A 434 -11.18 -8.95 82.54
C GLU A 434 -10.06 -7.95 82.86
N PRO A 435 -8.98 -8.41 83.53
CA PRO A 435 -8.16 -7.57 84.38
C PRO A 435 -7.03 -6.84 83.65
N GLU A 436 -6.53 -5.81 84.34
CA GLU A 436 -5.38 -5.00 84.01
C GLU A 436 -4.15 -5.82 83.58
N SER A 437 -3.54 -5.42 82.48
CA SER A 437 -2.15 -5.75 82.12
C SER A 437 -1.50 -4.57 81.38
N PRO A 438 -0.19 -4.35 81.56
CA PRO A 438 0.39 -3.02 81.47
C PRO A 438 0.73 -2.58 80.03
N ALA A 439 0.75 -1.26 79.87
CA ALA A 439 0.93 -0.52 78.63
C ALA A 439 2.25 -0.82 77.87
N PRO A 440 2.20 -0.92 76.53
CA PRO A 440 3.36 -0.69 75.68
C PRO A 440 3.37 0.75 75.13
N GLN A 441 4.59 1.26 74.98
CA GLN A 441 4.92 2.61 74.56
C GLN A 441 4.45 2.96 73.14
N ARG A 442 3.94 4.20 73.01
CA ARG A 442 3.64 4.90 71.77
C ARG A 442 4.89 4.99 70.86
N THR A 443 4.74 4.58 69.61
CA THR A 443 5.45 5.21 68.49
C THR A 443 4.44 5.79 67.50
N ARG A 444 4.65 7.08 67.22
CA ARG A 444 3.83 7.98 66.41
C ARG A 444 4.49 8.08 65.05
N ARG A 445 3.79 7.79 63.95
CA ARG A 445 3.97 8.49 62.65
C ARG A 445 2.98 8.05 61.56
N THR A 446 2.04 8.95 61.30
CA THR A 446 1.59 9.45 59.98
C THR A 446 1.64 8.49 58.79
N ARG A 447 0.47 7.99 58.38
CA ARG A 447 0.25 7.41 57.05
C ARG A 447 -0.37 8.47 56.15
N GLY A 448 0.36 8.81 55.09
CA GLY A 448 0.00 9.81 54.09
C GLY A 448 -1.14 9.36 53.19
N THR A 449 -1.97 10.32 52.85
CA THR A 449 -2.98 10.28 51.80
C THR A 449 -2.28 10.26 50.45
N THR A 450 -2.32 9.14 49.74
CA THR A 450 -1.89 9.09 48.33
C THR A 450 -2.75 8.10 47.57
N ARG A 451 -3.89 8.58 47.10
CA ARG A 451 -4.59 8.05 45.92
C ARG A 451 -5.60 9.09 45.47
N THR A 452 -5.89 9.13 44.18
CA THR A 452 -6.82 10.06 43.53
C THR A 452 -6.26 11.44 43.14
N LYS A 453 -5.12 11.48 42.44
CA LYS A 453 -4.76 12.56 41.48
C LYS A 453 -3.87 12.01 40.36
N ALA A 454 -4.41 11.11 39.54
CA ALA A 454 -3.66 10.57 38.38
C ALA A 454 -4.52 10.31 37.13
N ILE A 455 -5.75 10.80 37.06
CA ILE A 455 -6.62 10.56 35.87
C ILE A 455 -7.17 11.86 35.25
N GLU A 456 -7.02 13.02 35.90
CA GLU A 456 -7.50 14.30 35.33
C GLU A 456 -6.42 15.17 34.66
N GLN A 457 -5.17 14.72 34.56
CA GLN A 457 -4.08 15.52 33.96
C GLN A 457 -3.65 15.08 32.56
N GLU A 458 -4.37 14.14 31.93
CA GLU A 458 -4.06 13.66 30.56
C GLU A 458 -5.02 14.18 29.47
N ASN A 459 -6.03 15.00 29.81
CA ASN A 459 -7.02 15.51 28.84
C ASN A 459 -7.00 17.03 28.61
N GLU A 460 -6.04 17.78 29.17
CA GLU A 460 -5.87 19.22 28.89
C GLU A 460 -4.73 19.55 27.92
N GLU A 461 -3.97 18.57 27.43
CA GLU A 461 -2.87 18.81 26.49
C GLU A 461 -3.30 18.53 25.04
N ARG A 462 -4.36 19.21 24.56
CA ARG A 462 -4.73 19.11 23.13
C ARG A 462 -5.51 20.29 22.51
N VAL A 463 -5.21 21.53 22.87
CA VAL A 463 -5.54 22.75 22.07
C VAL A 463 -4.56 23.82 22.57
N GLU A 464 -3.62 24.43 21.84
CA GLU A 464 -3.66 25.26 20.64
C GLU A 464 -2.23 25.40 20.10
N GLU A 465 -1.98 25.12 18.81
CA GLU A 465 -0.85 25.73 18.09
C GLU A 465 -1.38 26.33 16.78
N LYS A 466 -1.58 27.65 16.80
CA LYS A 466 -1.62 28.48 15.59
C LYS A 466 -0.19 28.93 15.26
N PRO A 467 0.22 28.93 13.98
CA PRO A 467 1.59 29.26 13.61
C PRO A 467 1.82 30.77 13.60
N GLU A 468 2.72 31.25 14.46
CA GLU A 468 3.34 32.56 14.32
C GLU A 468 4.45 32.51 13.25
N SER A 469 4.40 33.47 12.34
CA SER A 469 5.40 33.71 11.31
C SER A 469 6.70 34.25 11.92
N PRO A 470 7.89 33.92 11.37
CA PRO A 470 9.06 34.75 11.59
C PRO A 470 9.57 35.37 10.29
N ALA A 471 9.62 36.70 10.29
CA ALA A 471 10.49 37.50 9.41
C ALA A 471 11.49 38.28 10.31
N PRO A 472 12.54 38.92 9.78
CA PRO A 472 13.89 38.36 9.84
C PRO A 472 14.84 39.26 10.64
N LYS A 473 15.87 38.68 11.29
CA LYS A 473 16.99 39.48 11.82
C LYS A 473 18.36 38.85 11.63
N ARG A 474 19.17 39.60 10.88
CA ARG A 474 20.56 40.01 11.13
C ARG A 474 21.65 38.95 11.25
N ALA A 475 22.45 38.94 10.18
CA ALA A 475 23.85 39.36 10.17
C ALA A 475 24.76 38.90 11.31
N ARG A 476 25.66 37.95 11.00
CA ARG A 476 26.97 37.87 11.65
C ARG A 476 28.07 37.61 10.63
N ARG A 477 29.03 38.53 10.64
CA ARG A 477 30.34 38.49 9.98
C ARG A 477 31.13 37.25 10.42
N THR A 478 31.86 36.65 9.48
CA THR A 478 33.27 36.27 9.70
C THR A 478 34.04 36.27 8.38
N ARG A 479 35.24 36.86 8.45
CA ARG A 479 36.26 36.95 7.41
C ARG A 479 36.90 35.59 7.15
N GLY A 480 37.31 35.36 5.90
CA GLY A 480 38.28 34.33 5.53
C GLY A 480 38.75 34.57 4.10
N ALA A 481 39.91 35.21 3.97
CA ALA A 481 40.54 35.56 2.71
C ALA A 481 41.34 34.38 2.12
N THR A 482 41.39 34.30 0.79
CA THR A 482 42.48 33.82 -0.12
C THR A 482 41.81 33.35 -1.42
N ARG A 483 42.37 33.45 -2.63
CA ARG A 483 43.51 34.13 -3.22
C ARG A 483 43.30 34.00 -4.74
N THR A 484 43.54 35.08 -5.45
CA THR A 484 43.57 35.21 -6.91
C THR A 484 44.48 34.17 -7.58
N LYS A 485 44.05 33.62 -8.72
CA LYS A 485 44.88 33.51 -9.93
C LYS A 485 44.00 33.24 -11.16
N ALA A 486 44.03 34.23 -12.06
CA ALA A 486 43.70 34.12 -13.48
C ALA A 486 44.82 33.38 -14.23
N VAL A 487 44.70 33.33 -15.58
CA VAL A 487 45.62 32.81 -16.62
C VAL A 487 45.12 31.45 -17.15
N GLN A 488 44.85 31.19 -18.44
CA GLN A 488 45.08 31.90 -19.70
C GLN A 488 44.16 31.33 -20.79
N GLN A 489 43.79 32.16 -21.76
CA GLN A 489 43.39 31.75 -23.11
C GLN A 489 44.57 31.09 -23.84
N VAL A 490 44.29 30.10 -24.70
CA VAL A 490 45.07 29.83 -25.91
C VAL A 490 44.10 29.41 -27.02
N GLU A 491 43.99 30.26 -28.04
CA GLU A 491 43.50 29.95 -29.37
C GLU A 491 44.38 28.89 -30.03
N ARG A 492 43.81 28.01 -30.85
CA ARG A 492 44.43 27.63 -32.12
C ARG A 492 43.42 27.04 -33.10
N THR A 493 43.37 27.74 -34.22
CA THR A 493 42.81 27.42 -35.53
C THR A 493 43.63 26.33 -36.25
N GLU A 494 43.01 25.86 -37.34
CA GLU A 494 43.60 25.36 -38.61
C GLU A 494 43.35 23.89 -38.99
N ASP A 495 42.54 23.79 -40.06
CA ASP A 495 42.79 23.06 -41.31
C ASP A 495 42.55 21.54 -41.41
N GLY A 496 41.65 21.20 -42.36
CA GLY A 496 41.62 19.90 -43.06
C GLY A 496 42.84 19.72 -43.99
N PRO A 497 42.89 18.71 -44.89
CA PRO A 497 41.85 18.44 -45.89
C PRO A 497 41.69 16.95 -46.32
N SER A 498 40.82 16.73 -47.31
CA SER A 498 40.82 15.66 -48.36
C SER A 498 40.86 14.19 -47.90
N GLY A 499 39.96 13.30 -48.29
CA GLY A 499 39.24 13.15 -49.55
C GLY A 499 39.71 11.84 -50.20
N GLU A 500 38.84 10.82 -50.30
CA GLU A 500 39.03 9.76 -51.28
C GLU A 500 37.70 9.06 -51.63
N LYS A 501 37.38 9.09 -52.92
CA LYS A 501 36.36 8.29 -53.58
C LYS A 501 36.97 6.94 -53.94
N VAL A 502 36.27 5.83 -53.70
CA VAL A 502 36.36 4.65 -54.58
C VAL A 502 34.99 3.99 -54.75
N GLU A 503 34.76 3.64 -56.01
CA GLU A 503 33.59 3.07 -56.67
C GLU A 503 33.15 1.67 -56.21
N ALA A 504 31.83 1.49 -56.24
CA ALA A 504 31.04 0.43 -56.86
C ALA A 504 31.63 -1.00 -57.03
N LYS A 505 30.88 -1.99 -56.51
CA LYS A 505 30.63 -3.22 -57.29
C LYS A 505 29.31 -3.92 -56.95
N LYS A 506 28.61 -4.25 -58.04
CA LYS A 506 27.35 -4.98 -58.23
C LYS A 506 27.27 -6.36 -57.56
N ARG A 507 26.02 -6.82 -57.45
CA ARG A 507 25.45 -8.21 -57.49
C ARG A 507 24.82 -8.58 -56.14
N GLY A 508 23.63 -9.15 -56.03
CA GLY A 508 22.72 -9.68 -57.05
C GLY A 508 21.35 -10.01 -56.44
N ARG A 509 20.40 -10.23 -57.34
CA ARG A 509 19.04 -10.73 -57.10
C ARG A 509 19.04 -12.01 -56.27
N TRP A 510 18.07 -12.16 -55.38
CA TRP A 510 17.40 -13.45 -55.19
C TRP A 510 15.92 -13.22 -54.87
N ALA A 511 15.09 -14.01 -55.52
CA ALA A 511 13.64 -14.02 -55.43
C ALA A 511 13.18 -15.30 -54.72
N ASN A 512 11.94 -15.24 -54.22
CA ASN A 512 11.03 -16.36 -53.91
C ASN A 512 11.36 -17.26 -52.70
N ARG A 513 10.43 -17.29 -51.73
CA ARG A 513 9.36 -18.31 -51.74
C ARG A 513 8.23 -17.98 -50.77
N LYS A 514 7.02 -18.03 -51.31
CA LYS A 514 5.75 -18.30 -50.62
C LYS A 514 5.77 -19.74 -50.07
N THR A 515 5.22 -19.95 -48.90
CA THR A 515 4.48 -21.18 -48.56
C THR A 515 3.37 -20.82 -47.57
N THR A 516 2.15 -20.87 -48.07
CA THR A 516 0.93 -21.14 -47.30
C THR A 516 0.84 -22.64 -47.03
N LYS A 517 0.52 -22.99 -45.79
CA LYS A 517 -0.59 -23.89 -45.44
C LYS A 517 -0.97 -23.67 -44.00
#